data_AF-A0A7C4XQQ4-F1
#
_entry.id   AF-A0A7C4XQQ4-F1
#
_cell.length_a   1.000
_cell.length_b   1.000
_cell.length_c   1.000
_cell.angle_alpha   90.00
_cell.angle_beta   90.00
_cell.angle_gamma   90.00
#
_symmetry.space_group_name_H-M   'P 1'
#
loop_
_entity.id
_entity.type
_entity.pdbx_description
1 polymer ?
#
loop_
_entity_poly.entity_id
_entity_poly.type
_entity_poly.pdbx_seq_one_letter_code
_entity_poly.pdbx_strand_id
1 'polypeptide(L)' 'MNDAEVEDESLTSRIQHAKVQACPECGSTRLMRDYECAELVCMNCGYVIAAKLADRGP' A
#
# COMPACT_ATOMS: atom_id res chain seq x y z
N MET A 1 -47.11 -10.33 -6.62
CA MET A 1 -46.80 -10.50 -5.19
C MET A 1 -45.55 -11.36 -5.15
N ASN A 2 -44.44 -10.92 -5.75
CA ASN A 2 -43.46 -9.94 -5.28
C ASN A 2 -42.61 -10.52 -4.16
N ASP A 3 -41.66 -11.38 -4.53
CA ASP A 3 -40.45 -11.62 -3.74
C ASP A 3 -39.27 -11.29 -4.65
N ALA A 4 -39.02 -9.98 -4.70
CA ALA A 4 -37.84 -9.38 -5.28
C ALA A 4 -37.03 -8.85 -4.10
N GLU A 5 -36.02 -9.60 -3.67
CA GLU A 5 -34.98 -9.07 -2.79
C GLU A 5 -33.63 -9.46 -3.41
N VAL A 6 -33.24 -8.62 -4.36
CA VAL A 6 -31.86 -8.50 -4.84
C VAL A 6 -31.09 -7.92 -3.66
N GLU A 7 -30.36 -8.76 -2.94
CA GLU A 7 -29.45 -8.34 -1.86
C GLU A 7 -28.22 -7.66 -2.48
N ASP A 8 -28.40 -6.36 -2.71
CA ASP A 8 -27.41 -5.34 -2.98
C ASP A 8 -26.41 -5.27 -1.80
N GLU A 9 -25.36 -6.08 -1.83
CA GLU A 9 -24.20 -6.00 -0.91
C GLU A 9 -23.30 -4.80 -1.27
N SER A 10 -23.94 -3.64 -1.39
CA SER A 10 -23.35 -2.32 -1.46
C SER A 10 -23.00 -1.88 -0.05
N LEU A 11 -21.74 -2.06 0.40
CA LEU A 11 -21.05 -1.27 1.44
C LEU A 11 -19.89 -2.01 2.17
N THR A 12 -19.08 -2.86 1.52
CA THR A 12 -17.68 -3.01 2.00
C THR A 12 -16.81 -1.85 1.49
N SER A 13 -17.19 -0.68 1.99
CA SER A 13 -16.34 0.40 2.50
C SER A 13 -15.24 0.93 1.58
N ARG A 14 -15.43 2.19 1.16
CA ARG A 14 -14.51 3.06 0.41
C ARG A 14 -13.22 3.37 1.18
N ILE A 15 -12.53 2.38 1.74
CA ILE A 15 -11.15 2.55 2.17
C ILE A 15 -10.33 2.62 0.89
N GLN A 16 -10.25 3.84 0.36
CA GLN A 16 -9.26 4.25 -0.60
C GLN A 16 -7.92 3.81 -0.03
N HIS A 17 -7.44 2.67 -0.51
CA HIS A 17 -6.08 2.21 -0.33
C HIS A 17 -5.19 3.30 -0.91
N ALA A 18 -4.85 4.30 -0.09
CA ALA A 18 -3.76 5.22 -0.34
C ALA A 18 -2.46 4.42 -0.24
N LYS A 19 -2.27 3.50 -1.19
CA LYS A 19 -0.98 2.87 -1.44
C LYS A 19 -0.05 4.03 -1.69
N VAL A 20 1.04 4.13 -0.93
CA VAL A 20 2.06 5.14 -1.15
C VAL A 20 2.58 4.97 -2.58
N GLN A 21 2.11 5.80 -3.51
CA GLN A 21 2.45 5.74 -4.94
C GLN A 21 3.73 6.55 -5.25
N ALA A 22 4.14 7.43 -4.34
CA ALA A 22 5.24 8.37 -4.54
C ALA A 22 6.16 8.47 -3.31
N CYS A 23 7.42 8.81 -3.57
CA CYS A 23 8.41 9.05 -2.54
C CYS A 23 8.12 10.35 -1.79
N PRO A 24 8.08 10.34 -0.44
CA PRO A 24 7.85 11.55 0.35
C PRO A 24 9.02 12.55 0.29
N GLU A 25 10.24 12.09 0.01
CA GLU A 25 11.43 12.97 -0.02
C GLU A 25 11.60 13.74 -1.33
N CYS A 26 11.33 13.08 -2.47
CA CYS A 26 11.59 13.66 -3.79
C CYS A 26 10.35 13.71 -4.70
N GLY A 27 9.22 13.17 -4.27
CA GLY A 27 7.99 13.07 -5.07
C GLY A 27 8.03 12.03 -6.19
N SER A 28 9.12 11.28 -6.36
CA SER A 28 9.25 10.30 -7.44
C SER A 28 8.34 9.08 -7.23
N THR A 29 7.65 8.64 -8.27
CA THR A 29 6.85 7.41 -8.27
C THR A 29 7.67 6.15 -8.55
N ARG A 30 8.99 6.29 -8.80
CA ARG A 30 9.91 5.17 -9.01
C ARG A 30 10.28 4.51 -7.69
N LEU A 31 9.37 3.70 -7.18
CA LEU A 31 9.54 2.92 -5.96
C LEU A 31 9.70 1.45 -6.33
N MET A 32 10.78 0.82 -5.86
CA MET A 32 10.97 -0.62 -5.96
C MET A 32 10.51 -1.23 -4.64
N ARG A 33 9.60 -2.20 -4.73
CA ARG A 33 9.15 -2.98 -3.59
C ARG A 33 9.79 -4.35 -3.66
N ASP A 34 10.69 -4.63 -2.74
CA ASP A 34 11.28 -5.95 -2.59
C ASP A 34 10.26 -6.86 -1.92
N TYR A 35 9.80 -7.90 -2.62
CA TYR A 35 8.82 -8.84 -2.08
C TYR A 35 9.44 -9.86 -1.12
N GLU A 36 10.77 -10.04 -1.18
CA GLU A 36 11.50 -10.95 -0.30
C GLU A 36 11.73 -10.30 1.07
N CYS A 37 12.14 -9.03 1.08
CA CYS A 37 12.39 -8.26 2.31
C CYS A 37 11.19 -7.43 2.78
N ALA A 38 10.14 -7.31 1.96
CA ALA A 38 8.99 -6.41 2.17
C ALA A 38 9.40 -4.94 2.39
N GLU A 39 10.48 -4.53 1.73
CA GLU A 39 10.99 -3.16 1.76
C GLU A 39 10.52 -2.38 0.52
N LEU A 40 10.34 -1.07 0.67
CA LEU A 40 9.92 -0.16 -0.38
C LEU A 40 10.92 0.99 -0.44
N VAL A 41 11.73 1.00 -1.49
CA VAL A 41 12.85 1.93 -1.65
C VAL A 41 12.64 2.79 -2.90
N CYS A 42 12.93 4.07 -2.80
CA CYS A 42 12.89 4.98 -3.93
C CYS A 42 14.15 4.86 -4.78
N MET A 43 13.99 4.41 -6.03
CA MET A 43 15.08 4.30 -6.99
C MET A 43 15.59 5.64 -7.54
N ASN A 44 14.95 6.75 -7.17
CA ASN A 44 15.35 8.09 -7.60
C ASN A 44 16.28 8.79 -6.60
N CYS A 45 15.96 8.72 -5.30
CA CYS A 45 16.72 9.40 -4.24
C CYS A 45 17.39 8.44 -3.25
N GLY A 46 17.13 7.13 -3.34
CA GLY A 46 17.62 6.13 -2.39
C GLY A 46 16.85 6.06 -1.08
N TYR A 47 15.79 6.85 -0.89
CA TYR A 47 15.03 6.89 0.36
C TYR A 47 14.22 5.61 0.60
N VAL A 48 14.32 5.07 1.82
CA VAL A 48 13.59 3.88 2.25
C VAL A 48 12.24 4.30 2.85
N ILE A 49 11.15 4.00 2.16
CA ILE A 49 9.78 4.41 2.51
C ILE A 49 9.14 3.44 3.48
N ALA A 50 9.39 2.14 3.30
CA ALA A 50 8.97 1.11 4.23
C ALA A 50 10.06 0.06 4.30
N ALA A 51 10.42 -0.39 5.49
CA ALA A 51 11.26 -1.56 5.67
C ALA A 51 10.60 -2.45 6.72
N LYS A 52 10.56 -3.76 6.48
CA LYS A 52 10.17 -4.70 7.53
C LYS A 52 11.33 -4.64 8.52
N LEU A 53 11.09 -4.06 9.70
CA LEU A 53 12.05 -4.00 10.79
C LEU A 53 12.30 -5.44 11.28
N ALA A 54 13.06 -6.21 10.50
CA ALA A 54 13.69 -7.43 10.95
C ALA A 54 14.85 -6.98 11.84
N ASP A 55 14.69 -7.26 13.12
CA ASP A 55 15.78 -7.36 14.08
C ASP A 55 16.40 -6.03 14.56
N ARG A 56 15.82 -5.47 15.62
CA ARG A 56 16.64 -4.98 16.72
C ARG A 56 16.56 -6.00 17.84
N GLY A 57 17.37 -7.04 17.74
CA GLY A 57 17.76 -7.83 18.91
C GLY A 57 18.34 -6.91 20.00
N PRO A 58 18.19 -7.29 21.28
CA PRO A 58 18.76 -6.54 22.40
C PRO A 58 20.29 -6.55 22.41
#